data_AF-A0A6B3EUI8-F1
#
_entry.id   AF-A0A6B3EUI8-F1
#
_cell.length_a   1.000
_cell.length_b   1.000
_cell.length_c   1.000
_cell.angle_alpha   90.00
_cell.angle_beta   90.00
_cell.angle_gamma   90.00
#
_symmetry.space_group_name_H-M   'P 1'
#
loop_
_entity.id
_entity.type
_entity.pdbx_description
1 polymer ?
#
loop_
_entity_poly.entity_id
_entity_poly.type
_entity_poly.pdbx_seq_one_letter_code
_entity_poly.pdbx_strand_id
1 'polypeptide(L)' 'PGVSHIALVSGDFDVLVLVHSPDNRALRELVLTRLQAIPEILSTRTLLVFEEEEVGQGPESSAAPEHPADHPAR' A
#
# COMPACT_ATOMS: atom_id res chain seq x y z
N PRO A 1 -11.00 2.04 -12.88
CA PRO A 1 -10.00 2.55 -11.91
C PRO A 1 -10.29 1.90 -10.56
N GLY A 2 -9.30 1.23 -9.98
CA GLY A 2 -9.45 0.49 -8.73
C GLY A 2 -8.31 0.80 -7.78
N VAL A 3 -8.64 0.92 -6.49
CA VAL A 3 -7.63 1.02 -5.43
C VAL A 3 -7.02 -0.36 -5.23
N SER A 4 -5.71 -0.46 -5.41
CA SER A 4 -4.96 -1.70 -5.27
C SER A 4 -4.39 -1.86 -3.87
N HIS A 5 -4.07 -0.74 -3.20
CA HIS A 5 -3.57 -0.76 -1.84
C HIS A 5 -3.93 0.53 -1.10
N ILE A 6 -4.20 0.41 0.21
CA ILE A 6 -4.38 1.53 1.12
C ILE A 6 -3.49 1.30 2.33
N ALA A 7 -2.64 2.27 2.64
CA ALA A 7 -1.82 2.26 3.84
C ALA A 7 -2.12 3.52 4.67
N LEU A 8 -2.25 3.35 5.98
CA LEU A 8 -2.21 4.45 6.93
C LEU A 8 -0.75 4.69 7.30
N VAL A 9 -0.33 5.95 7.30
CA VAL A 9 1.07 6.29 7.58
C VAL A 9 1.16 7.34 8.66
N SER A 10 2.24 7.27 9.44
CA SER A 10 2.62 8.35 10.36
C SER A 10 3.58 9.26 9.60
N GLY A 11 3.08 10.40 9.11
CA GLY A 11 3.87 11.33 8.32
C GLY A 11 3.06 12.55 7.88
N ASP A 12 3.53 13.25 6.84
CA ASP A 12 2.84 14.43 6.28
C ASP A 12 1.47 14.10 5.66
N PHE A 13 1.22 12.82 5.38
CA PHE A 13 -0.05 12.30 4.90
C PHE A 13 -0.56 11.27 5.90
N ASP A 14 -1.88 11.20 6.07
CA ASP A 14 -2.49 10.17 6.91
C ASP A 14 -2.71 8.86 6.14
N VAL A 15 -2.89 8.95 4.81
CA VAL A 15 -3.27 7.84 3.94
C VAL A 15 -2.49 7.87 2.62
N LEU A 16 -1.95 6.72 2.22
CA LEU A 16 -1.44 6.47 0.87
C LEU A 16 -2.35 5.49 0.15
N VAL A 17 -2.67 5.82 -1.10
CA VAL A 17 -3.54 5.00 -1.96
C VAL A 17 -2.81 4.70 -3.26
N LEU A 18 -2.56 3.42 -3.54
CA LEU A 18 -2.07 2.97 -4.83
C LEU A 18 -3.28 2.64 -5.71
N VAL A 19 -3.34 3.24 -6.90
CA VAL A 19 -4.48 3.11 -7.80
C VAL A 19 -4.01 2.71 -9.19
N HIS A 20 -4.60 1.64 -9.72
CA HIS A 20 -4.51 1.33 -11.14
C HIS A 20 -5.66 2.00 -11.90
N SER A 21 -5.33 2.89 -12.83
CA SER A 21 -6.28 3.59 -13.70
C SER A 21 -6.06 3.20 -15.15
N PRO A 22 -7.13 2.95 -15.93
CA PRO A 22 -6.99 2.58 -17.34
C PRO A 22 -6.48 3.73 -18.22
N ASP A 23 -6.73 4.99 -17.82
CA ASP A 23 -6.27 6.19 -18.50
C ASP A 23 -6.24 7.41 -17.56
N ASN A 24 -5.77 8.54 -18.10
CA ASN A 24 -5.70 9.82 -17.37
C ASN A 24 -7.07 10.44 -17.09
N ARG A 25 -8.10 10.15 -17.89
CA ARG A 25 -9.44 10.68 -17.67
C ARG A 25 -10.08 10.02 -16.44
N ALA A 26 -9.96 8.70 -16.34
CA ALA A 26 -10.40 7.91 -15.21
C ALA A 26 -9.63 8.27 -13.93
N LEU A 27 -8.32 8.57 -14.02
CA LEU A 27 -7.53 9.03 -12.88
C LEU A 27 -7.97 10.42 -12.42
N ARG A 28 -8.17 11.36 -13.35
CA ARG A 28 -8.67 12.71 -13.04
C ARG A 28 -10.02 12.67 -12.33
N GLU A 29 -10.95 11.87 -12.84
CA GLU A 29 -12.26 11.68 -12.24
C GLU A 29 -12.15 11.12 -10.81
N LEU A 30 -11.26 10.15 -10.59
CA LEU A 30 -11.02 9.63 -9.25
C LEU A 30 -10.50 10.72 -8.30
N VAL A 31 -9.48 11.48 -8.72
CA VAL A 31 -8.80 12.43 -7.85
C VAL A 31 -9.66 13.68 -7.60
N LEU A 32 -10.11 14.33 -8.68
CA LEU A 32 -10.74 15.65 -8.61
C LEU A 32 -12.24 15.59 -8.34
N THR A 33 -12.89 14.46 -8.65
CA THR A 33 -14.34 14.32 -8.45
C THR A 33 -14.65 13.46 -7.24
N ARG A 34 -13.99 12.32 -7.06
CA ARG A 34 -14.37 11.37 -6.00
C ARG A 34 -13.62 11.60 -4.70
N LEU A 35 -12.29 11.68 -4.74
CA LEU A 35 -11.49 11.90 -3.54
C LEU A 35 -11.71 13.29 -2.98
N GLN A 36 -11.61 14.34 -3.80
CA GLN A 36 -11.83 15.72 -3.34
C GLN A 36 -13.27 16.01 -2.88
N ALA A 37 -14.24 15.18 -3.21
CA ALA A 37 -15.61 15.33 -2.71
C ALA A 37 -15.80 14.77 -1.29
N ILE A 38 -14.82 14.03 -0.75
CA ILE A 38 -14.86 13.52 0.63
C ILE A 38 -14.53 14.69 1.55
N PRO A 39 -15.48 15.16 2.39
CA PRO A 39 -15.29 16.37 3.21
C PRO A 39 -14.08 16.30 4.15
N GLU A 40 -13.71 15.11 4.60
CA GLU A 40 -12.61 14.86 5.52
C GLU A 40 -11.23 14.94 4.84
N ILE A 41 -11.16 14.95 3.51
CA ILE A 41 -9.91 15.06 2.77
C ILE A 41 -9.51 16.53 2.65
N LEU A 42 -8.55 16.93 3.47
CA LEU A 42 -8.05 18.31 3.50
C LEU A 42 -7.14 18.64 2.30
N SER A 43 -6.39 17.66 1.81
CA SER A 43 -5.49 17.84 0.67
C SER A 43 -5.19 16.52 -0.03
N THR A 44 -4.87 16.59 -1.32
CA THR A 44 -4.41 15.43 -2.10
C THR A 44 -3.12 15.78 -2.86
N ARG A 45 -2.19 14.82 -2.91
CA ARG A 45 -1.01 14.86 -3.79
C ARG A 45 -0.98 13.57 -4.61
N THR A 46 -1.01 13.72 -5.93
CA THR A 46 -0.94 12.57 -6.86
C THR A 46 0.49 12.40 -7.36
N LEU A 47 1.09 11.25 -7.07
CA LEU A 47 2.38 10.83 -7.63
C LEU A 47 2.11 9.78 -8.71
N LEU A 48 2.72 9.93 -9.87
CA LEU A 48 2.60 8.96 -10.97
C LEU A 48 3.74 7.96 -10.89
N VAL A 49 3.41 6.68 -10.84
CA VAL A 49 4.36 5.58 -10.95
C VAL A 49 4.47 5.22 -12.43
N PHE A 50 5.67 5.32 -12.98
CA PHE A 50 5.94 4.98 -14.39
C PHE A 50 6.39 3.53 -14.57
N GLU A 51 7.05 2.98 -13.56
CA GLU A 51 7.60 1.62 -13.53
C GLU A 51 7.40 1.05 -12.13
N GLU A 52 6.90 -0.18 -12.05
CA GLU A 52 6.67 -0.92 -10.80
C GLU A 52 7.53 -2.18 -10.82
N GLU A 53 8.32 -2.37 -9.77
CA GLU A 53 9.18 -3.54 -9.60
C GLU A 53 8.62 -4.41 -8.47
N GLU A 54 8.38 -5.69 -8.73
CA GLU A 54 8.06 -6.66 -7.67
C GLU A 54 9.33 -6.93 -6.86
N VAL A 55 9.53 -6.19 -5.77
CA VAL A 55 10.54 -6.53 -4.77
C VAL A 55 10.00 -7.74 -4.02
N GLY A 56 10.51 -8.93 -4.38
CA GLY A 56 10.07 -10.21 -3.83
C GLY A 56 9.92 -10.17 -2.31
N GLN A 57 8.79 -10.66 -1.80
CA GLN A 57 8.63 -10.92 -0.37
C GLN A 57 9.78 -11.81 0.07
N GLY A 58 10.73 -11.26 0.83
CA GLY A 58 11.85 -12.02 1.36
C GLY A 58 11.34 -13.26 2.11
N PRO A 59 12.08 -14.39 2.10
CA PRO A 59 11.64 -15.69 2.63
C PRO A 59 11.42 -15.75 4.16
N GLU A 60 11.40 -14.61 4.84
CA GLU A 60 11.50 -14.48 6.29
C GLU A 60 10.15 -14.25 7.01
N SER A 61 9.04 -14.14 6.27
CA SER A 61 7.69 -14.15 6.88
C SER A 61 7.17 -15.56 7.26
N SER A 62 8.04 -16.57 7.27
CA SER A 62 7.75 -17.93 7.76
C SER A 62 8.83 -18.47 8.71
N ALA A 63 9.50 -17.62 9.47
CA ALA A 63 10.27 -18.10 10.62
C ALA A 63 9.32 -18.20 11.83
N ALA A 64 8.64 -19.35 11.95
CA ALA A 64 8.14 -19.77 13.26
C ALA A 64 9.35 -19.90 14.19
N PRO A 65 9.28 -19.47 15.46
CA PRO A 65 10.37 -19.71 16.39
C PRO A 65 10.45 -21.21 16.63
N GLU A 66 11.44 -21.89 16.05
CA GLU A 66 11.79 -23.25 16.44
C GLU A 66 12.27 -23.20 17.90
N HIS A 67 11.35 -23.53 18.81
CA HIS A 67 11.66 -23.76 20.21
C HIS A 67 12.60 -24.98 20.28
N PRO A 68 13.82 -24.85 20.82
CA PRO A 68 14.70 -26.01 20.95
C PRO A 68 14.10 -26.94 22.01
N ALA A 69 13.42 -28.00 21.57
CA ALA A 69 13.02 -29.07 22.45
C ALA A 69 14.27 -29.88 22.83
N ASP A 70 14.73 -29.60 24.05
CA ASP A 70 15.29 -30.52 25.04
C ASP A 70 16.10 -31.72 24.52
N HIS A 71 17.39 -31.70 24.82
CA HIS A 71 18.32 -32.81 24.61
C HIS A 71 18.09 -33.87 25.70
N PRO A 72 17.62 -35.11 25.41
CA PRO A 72 17.66 -36.15 26.40
C PRO A 72 19.05 -36.78 26.37
N ALA A 73 19.78 -36.60 27.48
CA ALA A 73 20.93 -37.42 27.80
C ALA A 73 20.48 -38.89 27.90
N ARG A 74 21.07 -39.77 27.08
CA ARG A 74 21.23 -41.18 27.42
C ARG A 74 22.42 -41.81 26.73
#